data_AF-A0A968XSK7-F1
#
_entry.id   AF-A0A968XSK7-F1
#
_cell.length_a   1.000
_cell.length_b   1.000
_cell.length_c   1.000
_cell.angle_alpha   90.00
_cell.angle_beta   90.00
_cell.angle_gamma   90.00
#
_symmetry.space_group_name_H-M   'P 1'
#
loop_
_entity.id
_entity.type
_entity.pdbx_description
1 polymer ?
#
loop_
_entity_poly.entity_id
_entity_poly.type
_entity_poly.pdbx_seq_one_letter_code
_entity_poly.pdbx_strand_id
1 'polypeptide(L)'
;MDSAGNGSTKLNLIKSGSEAILRPFSTDPNDESSYTGRTEIQDGVLTIYTLRNGGLNSTIGASSNNASNLVFNQKGTNGPTLNYLGNVTATTDRLFTVGPGNGTGTADLSIRNDSSNNETSLTFSNTEDIIFTGNTNHTFNLRGSNTGNNTFMPRIT
;
A
#
# COMPACT_ATOMS: atom_id res chain seq x y z
N MET A 1 26.05 2.14 4.55
CA MET A 1 24.61 1.91 4.39
C MET A 1 23.94 3.08 5.07
N ASP A 2 23.45 4.03 4.28
CA ASP A 2 22.81 5.24 4.79
C ASP A 2 21.38 4.88 5.22
N SER A 3 21.14 4.87 6.52
CA SER A 3 19.80 4.77 7.08
C SER A 3 19.15 6.14 6.93
N ALA A 4 18.39 6.33 5.85
CA ALA A 4 17.62 7.55 5.64
C ALA A 4 16.77 7.84 6.89
N GLY A 5 16.99 9.03 7.48
CA GLY A 5 16.46 9.41 8.78
C GLY A 5 14.94 9.29 8.88
N ASN A 6 14.51 8.66 9.98
CA ASN A 6 13.13 8.41 10.36
C ASN A 6 12.50 9.68 10.99
N GLY A 7 12.40 10.77 10.22
CA GLY A 7 11.90 12.05 10.70
C GLY A 7 10.36 12.13 10.77
N SER A 8 9.82 12.64 11.88
CA SER A 8 8.39 12.96 12.12
C SER A 8 7.82 14.08 11.21
N THR A 9 8.47 14.38 10.09
CA THR A 9 8.11 15.47 9.18
C THR A 9 7.06 15.03 8.15
N LYS A 10 6.39 16.01 7.52
CA LYS A 10 5.47 15.78 6.37
C LYS A 10 6.25 15.43 5.10
N LEU A 11 7.00 14.34 5.14
CA LEU A 11 7.68 13.78 3.96
C LEU A 11 6.69 12.88 3.22
N ASN A 12 6.58 13.07 1.90
CA ASN A 12 5.84 12.16 1.04
C ASN A 12 6.78 11.08 0.50
N LEU A 13 6.33 9.83 0.51
CA LEU A 13 6.99 8.74 -0.19
C LEU A 13 6.31 8.54 -1.54
N ILE A 14 7.08 8.54 -2.64
CA ILE A 14 6.57 8.23 -3.98
C ILE A 14 7.33 7.01 -4.53
N LYS A 15 6.62 5.90 -4.75
CA LYS A 15 7.14 4.72 -5.46
C LYS A 15 6.82 4.83 -6.95
N SER A 16 7.82 5.07 -7.76
CA SER A 16 7.75 5.09 -9.23
C SER A 16 8.66 4.02 -9.85
N GLY A 17 8.62 3.88 -11.18
CA GLY A 17 9.42 2.91 -11.92
C GLY A 17 8.79 1.53 -12.04
N SER A 18 8.91 0.97 -13.24
CA SER A 18 8.31 -0.30 -13.68
C SER A 18 8.94 -1.53 -13.05
N GLU A 19 10.14 -1.43 -12.48
CA GLU A 19 10.83 -2.60 -11.98
C GLU A 19 10.08 -3.18 -10.76
N ALA A 20 9.67 -4.44 -10.89
CA ALA A 20 9.28 -5.28 -9.77
C ALA A 20 10.55 -5.74 -9.04
N ILE A 21 11.36 -4.80 -8.55
CA ILE A 21 12.50 -5.21 -7.74
C ILE A 21 11.95 -5.73 -6.41
N LEU A 22 12.00 -7.06 -6.24
CA LEU A 22 11.90 -7.81 -4.97
C LEU A 22 13.01 -7.44 -3.95
N ARG A 23 13.58 -6.24 -4.05
CA ARG A 23 14.50 -5.68 -3.06
C ARG A 23 13.62 -4.71 -2.29
N PRO A 24 13.12 -5.13 -1.13
CA PRO A 24 12.30 -4.24 -0.35
C PRO A 24 13.08 -2.97 -0.05
N PHE A 25 12.37 -1.86 0.14
CA PHE A 25 12.96 -0.58 0.57
C PHE A 25 13.81 -0.76 1.84
N SER A 26 13.51 -1.81 2.63
CA SER A 26 14.32 -2.35 3.73
C SER A 26 14.14 -3.87 3.81
N THR A 27 15.19 -4.64 4.07
CA THR A 27 15.08 -6.11 4.28
C THR A 27 14.77 -6.50 5.72
N ASP A 28 14.67 -5.52 6.64
CA ASP A 28 14.31 -5.79 8.03
C ASP A 28 12.78 -5.95 8.16
N PRO A 29 12.28 -7.12 8.61
CA PRO A 29 10.85 -7.36 8.77
C PRO A 29 10.19 -6.49 9.86
N ASN A 30 10.98 -5.78 10.66
CA ASN A 30 10.50 -4.87 11.70
C ASN A 30 10.66 -3.39 11.31
N ASP A 31 11.07 -3.10 10.07
CA ASP A 31 11.29 -1.72 9.66
C ASP A 31 9.99 -0.92 9.60
N GLU A 32 9.97 0.17 10.35
CA GLU A 32 8.85 1.07 10.51
C GLU A 32 9.32 2.52 10.30
N SER A 33 8.56 3.23 9.48
CA SER A 33 8.75 4.65 9.24
C SER A 33 7.75 5.49 10.05
N SER A 34 8.19 6.69 10.42
CA SER A 34 7.44 7.69 11.20
C SER A 34 7.11 8.96 10.41
N TYR A 35 7.42 9.00 9.10
CA TYR A 35 6.99 10.11 8.25
C TYR A 35 5.47 10.22 8.26
N THR A 36 4.95 11.44 8.25
CA THR A 36 3.50 11.70 8.35
C THR A 36 2.87 12.19 7.05
N GLY A 37 3.66 12.38 6.00
CA GLY A 37 3.15 12.67 4.66
C GLY A 37 2.55 11.44 3.98
N ARG A 38 2.07 11.64 2.75
CA ARG A 38 1.39 10.58 1.99
C ARG A 38 2.38 9.59 1.37
N THR A 39 1.94 8.35 1.25
CA THR A 39 2.56 7.31 0.42
C THR A 39 1.80 7.21 -0.89
N GLU A 40 2.48 7.43 -2.01
CA GLU A 40 1.93 7.29 -3.35
C GLU A 40 2.68 6.20 -4.13
N ILE A 41 1.95 5.22 -4.66
CA ILE A 41 2.48 4.20 -5.56
C ILE A 41 2.02 4.56 -6.97
N GLN A 42 2.97 4.86 -7.84
CA GLN A 42 2.73 5.30 -9.21
C GLN A 42 2.96 4.21 -10.25
N ASP A 43 3.87 3.27 -9.95
CA ASP A 43 4.23 2.17 -10.85
C ASP A 43 4.94 1.06 -10.08
N GLY A 44 4.78 -0.18 -10.53
CA GLY A 44 5.42 -1.36 -9.96
C GLY A 44 4.94 -1.71 -8.53
N VAL A 45 5.82 -2.32 -7.75
CA VAL A 45 5.50 -2.91 -6.43
C VAL A 45 6.19 -2.14 -5.30
N LEU A 46 5.42 -1.72 -4.30
CA LEU A 46 5.91 -1.31 -2.97
C LEU A 46 5.75 -2.47 -2.00
N THR A 47 6.86 -3.07 -1.59
CA THR A 47 6.89 -4.14 -0.58
C THR A 47 6.94 -3.56 0.82
N ILE A 48 6.11 -4.10 1.72
CA ILE A 48 5.99 -3.67 3.11
C ILE A 48 6.00 -4.88 4.06
N TYR A 49 6.52 -4.68 5.27
CA TYR A 49 6.58 -5.73 6.31
C TYR A 49 5.67 -5.43 7.49
N THR A 50 5.44 -4.15 7.77
CA THR A 50 4.55 -3.69 8.84
C THR A 50 3.44 -2.81 8.25
N LEU A 51 2.20 -3.09 8.67
CA LEU A 51 1.04 -2.27 8.34
C LEU A 51 0.13 -2.21 9.56
N ARG A 52 0.04 -1.03 10.16
CA ARG A 52 -0.80 -0.74 11.33
C ARG A 52 -1.94 0.20 10.96
N ASN A 53 -2.73 0.62 11.95
CA ASN A 53 -3.70 1.69 11.81
C ASN A 53 -3.03 3.05 11.51
N GLY A 54 -3.80 3.97 10.95
CA GLY A 54 -3.41 5.37 10.76
C GLY A 54 -2.92 6.01 12.06
N GLY A 55 -1.92 6.88 11.96
CA GLY A 55 -1.27 7.52 13.11
C GLY A 55 -0.22 6.66 13.82
N LEU A 56 -0.14 5.36 13.55
CA LEU A 56 0.91 4.48 14.07
C LEU A 56 1.98 4.23 13.01
N ASN A 57 3.24 4.11 13.46
CA ASN A 57 4.37 3.80 12.58
C ASN A 57 4.13 2.49 11.83
N SER A 58 4.54 2.45 10.56
CA SER A 58 4.43 1.32 9.64
C SER A 58 5.47 1.48 8.55
N THR A 59 5.70 0.48 7.69
CA THR A 59 6.60 0.67 6.54
C THR A 59 6.14 1.82 5.65
N ILE A 60 4.83 2.11 5.62
CA ILE A 60 4.23 3.25 4.90
C ILE A 60 4.04 4.53 5.75
N GLY A 61 4.82 4.68 6.83
CA GLY A 61 4.77 5.86 7.67
C GLY A 61 3.65 5.85 8.72
N ALA A 62 3.48 6.99 9.38
CA ALA A 62 2.55 7.24 10.48
C ALA A 62 1.45 8.26 10.13
N SER A 63 1.17 8.46 8.84
CA SER A 63 0.06 9.29 8.39
C SER A 63 -1.28 8.77 8.92
N SER A 64 -2.27 9.66 9.05
CA SER A 64 -3.63 9.31 9.51
C SER A 64 -4.31 8.34 8.55
N ASN A 65 -5.48 7.81 8.93
CA ASN A 65 -6.23 6.85 8.15
C ASN A 65 -7.00 7.43 6.94
N ASN A 66 -6.84 8.73 6.64
CA ASN A 66 -7.49 9.38 5.51
C ASN A 66 -7.03 8.79 4.17
N ALA A 67 -7.99 8.57 3.25
CA ALA A 67 -7.74 8.03 1.91
C ALA A 67 -6.72 8.83 1.08
N SER A 68 -6.50 10.12 1.38
CA SER A 68 -5.47 10.94 0.72
C SER A 68 -4.03 10.54 1.07
N ASN A 69 -3.84 9.74 2.12
CA ASN A 69 -2.52 9.41 2.65
C ASN A 69 -1.92 8.13 2.07
N LEU A 70 -2.73 7.22 1.54
CA LEU A 70 -2.29 6.07 0.75
C LEU A 70 -2.93 6.16 -0.63
N VAL A 71 -2.12 6.32 -1.68
CA VAL A 71 -2.64 6.59 -3.02
C VAL A 71 -2.01 5.67 -4.06
N PHE A 72 -2.85 5.01 -4.85
CA PHE A 72 -2.49 4.22 -6.02
C PHE A 72 -2.77 5.05 -7.27
N ASN A 73 -1.76 5.71 -7.85
CA ASN A 73 -1.96 6.66 -8.95
C ASN A 73 -1.14 6.23 -10.16
N GLN A 74 -1.70 5.33 -10.98
CA GLN A 74 -0.96 4.70 -12.06
C GLN A 74 -0.42 5.72 -13.07
N LYS A 75 0.90 5.86 -13.12
CA LYS A 75 1.63 6.67 -14.12
C LYS A 75 2.41 5.83 -15.11
N GLY A 76 2.81 4.61 -14.72
CA GLY A 76 3.57 3.71 -15.58
C GLY A 76 2.73 2.64 -16.26
N THR A 77 3.41 1.65 -16.86
CA THR A 77 2.78 0.52 -17.54
C THR A 77 2.42 -0.62 -16.59
N ASN A 78 3.07 -0.73 -15.43
CA ASN A 78 2.66 -1.68 -14.41
C ASN A 78 1.72 -1.00 -13.42
N GLY A 79 0.62 -1.69 -13.11
CA GLY A 79 -0.32 -1.23 -12.10
C GLY A 79 0.33 -1.05 -10.72
N PRO A 80 0.07 0.04 -9.99
CA PRO A 80 0.61 0.24 -8.64
C PRO A 80 0.17 -0.90 -7.71
N THR A 81 1.15 -1.51 -7.04
CA THR A 81 0.95 -2.66 -6.17
C THR A 81 1.49 -2.38 -4.78
N LEU A 82 0.68 -2.62 -3.75
CA LEU A 82 1.15 -2.73 -2.36
C LEU A 82 1.28 -4.22 -2.02
N ASN A 83 2.46 -4.68 -1.63
CA ASN A 83 2.70 -6.08 -1.30
C ASN A 83 3.12 -6.25 0.16
N TYR A 84 2.29 -6.94 0.94
CA TYR A 84 2.58 -7.32 2.31
C TYR A 84 3.39 -8.63 2.36
N LEU A 85 4.60 -8.55 2.93
CA LEU A 85 5.50 -9.68 3.19
C LEU A 85 5.76 -9.89 4.69
N GLY A 86 5.00 -9.25 5.57
CA GLY A 86 5.21 -9.37 7.01
C GLY A 86 4.89 -10.77 7.55
N ASN A 87 5.52 -11.12 8.66
CA ASN A 87 5.47 -12.45 9.28
C ASN A 87 4.45 -12.56 10.43
N VAL A 88 3.69 -11.50 10.69
CA VAL A 88 2.66 -11.41 11.73
C VAL A 88 1.32 -11.00 11.10
N THR A 89 0.20 -11.24 11.79
CA THR A 89 -1.08 -10.70 11.32
C THR A 89 -1.06 -9.17 11.35
N ALA A 90 -1.51 -8.54 10.27
CA ALA A 90 -1.61 -7.10 10.13
C ALA A 90 -3.08 -6.66 10.05
N THR A 91 -3.40 -5.57 10.76
CA THR A 91 -4.69 -4.89 10.67
C THR A 91 -4.46 -3.40 10.51
N THR A 92 -5.22 -2.80 9.61
CA THR A 92 -5.20 -1.37 9.34
C THR A 92 -6.61 -0.82 9.17
N ASP A 93 -6.83 0.40 9.60
CA ASP A 93 -8.02 1.20 9.34
C ASP A 93 -7.79 2.25 8.22
N ARG A 94 -6.61 2.23 7.58
CA ARG A 94 -6.25 3.17 6.52
C ARG A 94 -7.11 2.93 5.28
N LEU A 95 -7.85 3.96 4.86
CA LEU A 95 -8.44 4.02 3.53
C LEU A 95 -7.37 4.39 2.49
N PHE A 96 -7.72 4.29 1.21
CA PHE A 96 -6.84 4.69 0.12
C PHE A 96 -7.59 5.32 -1.04
N THR A 97 -6.85 6.06 -1.86
CA THR A 97 -7.31 6.63 -3.12
C THR A 97 -6.78 5.82 -4.29
N VAL A 98 -7.65 5.57 -5.25
CA VAL A 98 -7.36 5.01 -6.57
C VAL A 98 -7.42 6.15 -7.59
N GLY A 99 -6.27 6.45 -8.16
CA GLY A 99 -6.08 7.38 -9.26
C GLY A 99 -6.52 6.81 -10.61
N PRO A 100 -6.68 7.67 -11.62
CA PRO A 100 -6.97 7.22 -12.97
C PRO A 100 -5.80 6.42 -13.56
N GLY A 101 -6.07 5.70 -14.64
CA GLY A 101 -5.02 5.06 -15.44
C GLY A 101 -4.05 6.08 -16.04
N ASN A 102 -2.98 5.59 -16.67
CA ASN A 102 -1.93 6.42 -17.29
C ASN A 102 -2.37 7.16 -18.59
N GLY A 103 -3.68 7.32 -18.81
CA GLY A 103 -4.26 8.02 -19.97
C GLY A 103 -4.64 7.13 -21.15
N THR A 104 -4.31 5.83 -21.14
CA THR A 104 -4.56 4.93 -22.29
C THR A 104 -5.42 3.69 -21.97
N GLY A 105 -6.01 3.59 -20.78
CA GLY A 105 -6.82 2.44 -20.42
C GLY A 105 -7.40 2.43 -19.01
N THR A 106 -7.75 1.23 -18.56
CA THR A 106 -8.20 0.93 -17.20
C THR A 106 -7.05 1.19 -16.21
N ALA A 107 -7.34 1.84 -15.07
CA ALA A 107 -6.41 1.90 -13.96
C ALA A 107 -6.38 0.54 -13.26
N ASP A 108 -5.25 -0.14 -13.30
CA ASP A 108 -5.07 -1.44 -12.67
C ASP A 108 -4.26 -1.26 -11.39
N LEU A 109 -4.84 -1.62 -10.24
CA LEU A 109 -4.11 -1.61 -8.97
C LEU A 109 -4.16 -2.97 -8.30
N SER A 110 -3.27 -3.18 -7.34
CA SER A 110 -3.24 -4.41 -6.57
C SER A 110 -2.86 -4.22 -5.12
N ILE A 111 -3.54 -4.96 -4.27
CA ILE A 111 -3.07 -5.24 -2.92
C ILE A 111 -2.76 -6.73 -2.88
N ARG A 112 -1.57 -7.07 -2.38
CA ARG A 112 -1.10 -8.43 -2.23
C ARG A 112 -0.77 -8.74 -0.78
N ASN A 113 -1.12 -9.95 -0.36
CA ASN A 113 -0.47 -10.59 0.77
C ASN A 113 0.32 -11.78 0.23
N ASP A 114 1.63 -11.59 0.10
CA ASP A 114 2.59 -12.62 -0.33
C ASP A 114 3.41 -13.16 0.85
N SER A 115 2.93 -12.97 2.10
CA SER A 115 3.61 -13.50 3.28
C SER A 115 3.78 -15.02 3.18
N SER A 116 4.99 -15.49 3.49
CA SER A 116 5.32 -16.91 3.51
C SER A 116 4.69 -17.66 4.69
N ASN A 117 4.16 -16.95 5.69
CA ASN A 117 3.42 -17.54 6.79
C ASN A 117 1.92 -17.47 6.49
N ASN A 118 1.32 -18.63 6.19
CA ASN A 118 -0.09 -18.75 5.80
C ASN A 118 -1.09 -18.38 6.91
N GLU A 119 -0.67 -18.27 8.16
CA GLU A 119 -1.53 -17.80 9.25
C GLU A 119 -1.59 -16.27 9.37
N THR A 120 -0.74 -15.55 8.63
CA THR A 120 -0.70 -14.09 8.65
C THR A 120 -1.82 -13.52 7.80
N SER A 121 -2.86 -13.01 8.46
CA SER A 121 -3.92 -12.30 7.77
C SER A 121 -3.54 -10.84 7.53
N LEU A 122 -4.01 -10.29 6.40
CA LEU A 122 -4.03 -8.87 6.14
C LEU A 122 -5.48 -8.39 6.18
N THR A 123 -5.79 -7.52 7.15
CA THR A 123 -7.15 -6.98 7.34
C THR A 123 -7.18 -5.48 7.14
N PHE A 124 -7.98 -5.03 6.17
CA PHE A 124 -8.45 -3.64 6.06
C PHE A 124 -9.80 -3.55 6.76
N SER A 125 -9.82 -2.90 7.93
CA SER A 125 -10.93 -2.92 8.89
C SER A 125 -11.90 -1.74 8.78
N ASN A 126 -11.50 -0.68 8.07
CA ASN A 126 -12.35 0.49 7.87
C ASN A 126 -13.54 0.12 6.96
N THR A 127 -14.74 0.57 7.32
CA THR A 127 -16.00 0.27 6.61
C THR A 127 -16.50 1.42 5.74
N GLU A 128 -15.78 2.54 5.70
CA GLU A 128 -16.09 3.66 4.82
C GLU A 128 -15.62 3.38 3.37
N ASP A 129 -15.93 4.31 2.47
CA ASP A 129 -15.60 4.19 1.05
C ASP A 129 -14.11 4.42 0.78
N ILE A 130 -13.54 3.61 -0.11
CA ILE A 130 -12.31 4.01 -0.81
C ILE A 130 -12.64 5.07 -1.86
N ILE A 131 -11.66 5.91 -2.18
CA ILE A 131 -11.88 7.01 -3.13
C ILE A 131 -11.41 6.60 -4.52
N PHE A 132 -12.26 6.71 -5.53
CA PHE A 132 -11.84 6.70 -6.93
C PHE A 132 -11.75 8.13 -7.46
N THR A 133 -10.74 8.41 -8.28
CA THR A 133 -10.59 9.72 -8.93
C THR A 133 -10.39 9.55 -10.43
N GLY A 134 -10.88 10.53 -11.19
CA GLY A 134 -10.90 10.47 -12.65
C GLY A 134 -12.00 9.55 -13.19
N ASN A 135 -12.15 9.56 -14.53
CA ASN A 135 -13.27 8.90 -15.22
C ASN A 135 -12.82 7.66 -16.01
N THR A 136 -11.69 7.05 -15.65
CA THR A 136 -11.24 5.80 -16.26
C THR A 136 -11.93 4.61 -15.60
N ASN A 137 -12.04 3.49 -16.31
CA ASN A 137 -12.37 2.22 -15.67
C ASN A 137 -11.27 1.88 -14.65
N HIS A 138 -11.62 1.15 -13.59
CA HIS A 138 -10.67 0.69 -12.57
C HIS A 138 -10.76 -0.83 -12.42
N THR A 139 -9.61 -1.51 -12.38
CA THR A 139 -9.49 -2.89 -11.91
C THR A 139 -8.83 -2.87 -10.54
N PHE A 140 -9.56 -3.33 -9.54
CA PHE A 140 -9.01 -3.55 -8.21
C PHE A 140 -8.74 -5.04 -7.98
N ASN A 141 -7.46 -5.40 -7.89
CA ASN A 141 -7.05 -6.77 -7.68
C ASN A 141 -6.66 -7.01 -6.21
N LEU A 142 -7.44 -7.85 -5.53
CA LEU A 142 -7.02 -8.48 -4.28
C LEU A 142 -6.41 -9.84 -4.62
N ARG A 143 -5.10 -9.98 -4.44
CA ARG A 143 -4.35 -11.19 -4.83
C ARG A 143 -3.25 -11.53 -3.82
N GLY A 144 -2.44 -12.52 -4.15
CA GLY A 144 -1.26 -12.90 -3.37
C GLY A 144 -1.19 -14.41 -3.15
N SER A 145 -0.11 -14.88 -2.53
CA SER A 145 0.09 -16.30 -2.21
C SER A 145 -0.43 -16.72 -0.83
N ASN A 146 -0.70 -15.76 0.06
CA ASN A 146 -1.17 -16.04 1.42
C ASN A 146 -2.56 -16.71 1.39
N THR A 147 -2.70 -17.79 2.15
CA THR A 147 -3.94 -18.60 2.23
C THR A 147 -4.73 -18.37 3.52
N GLY A 148 -4.27 -17.46 4.38
CA GLY A 148 -4.99 -17.07 5.60
C GLY A 148 -6.24 -16.24 5.32
N ASN A 149 -6.97 -15.92 6.38
CA ASN A 149 -8.22 -15.14 6.30
C ASN A 149 -7.94 -13.64 6.07
N ASN A 150 -7.62 -13.28 4.83
CA ASN A 150 -7.50 -11.88 4.43
C ASN A 150 -8.88 -11.23 4.35
N THR A 151 -9.01 -10.03 4.89
CA THR A 151 -10.31 -9.36 5.02
C THR A 151 -10.24 -7.94 4.45
N PHE A 152 -11.20 -7.62 3.58
CA PHE A 152 -11.39 -6.28 3.03
C PHE A 152 -12.80 -5.80 3.39
N MET A 153 -12.88 -4.89 4.37
CA MET A 153 -14.12 -4.26 4.81
C MET A 153 -14.47 -2.93 4.12
N PRO A 154 -13.53 -2.16 3.51
CA PRO A 154 -13.90 -0.90 2.87
C PRO A 154 -14.93 -1.10 1.76
N ARG A 155 -15.78 -0.10 1.55
CA ARG A 155 -16.80 -0.13 0.51
C ARG A 155 -16.21 0.34 -0.82
N ILE A 156 -16.73 -0.23 -1.90
CA ILE A 156 -16.42 0.15 -3.29
C ILE A 156 -17.72 0.71 -3.86
N THR A 157 -17.78 2.02 -4.06
CA THR A 157 -18.97 2.75 -4.51
C THR A 157 -18.65 3.65 -5.68
#